data_AF-A0A8S1JCQ9-F1
#
_entry.id   AF-A0A8S1JCQ9-F1
#
_cell.length_a   1.000
_cell.length_b   1.000
_cell.length_c   1.000
_cell.angle_alpha   90.00
_cell.angle_beta   90.00
_cell.angle_gamma   90.00
#
_symmetry.space_group_name_H-M   'P 1'
#
loop_
_entity.id
_entity.type
_entity.pdbx_description
1 polymer ?
#
loop_
_entity_poly.entity_id
_entity_poly.type
_entity_poly.pdbx_seq_one_letter_code
_entity_poly.pdbx_strand_id
1 'polypeptide(L)'
;MSKVLQLHVVPDTAASSDDLTDGLELDTLLGGKQHLKFRRSKKDAVKIDAPGGEKSKPALLLKPDVAACKTVVHVIDTVLVPDT
;
A
#
# COMPACT_ATOMS: atom_id res chain seq x y z
N MET A 1 14.95 -12.01 6.49
CA MET A 1 15.17 -11.20 5.26
C MET A 1 13.96 -11.25 4.32
N SER A 2 12.71 -11.09 4.82
CA SER A 2 11.50 -11.18 3.96
C SER A 2 10.37 -10.23 4.35
N LYS A 3 10.53 -9.48 5.44
CA LYS A 3 9.48 -8.61 6.00
C LYS A 3 9.09 -7.47 5.06
N VAL A 4 10.06 -6.93 4.31
CA VAL A 4 9.82 -5.85 3.34
C VAL A 4 8.82 -6.29 2.28
N LEU A 5 8.98 -7.49 1.70
CA LEU A 5 8.05 -7.97 0.67
C LEU A 5 6.68 -8.31 1.26
N GLN A 6 6.63 -8.79 2.50
CA GLN A 6 5.36 -9.05 3.19
C GLN A 6 4.57 -7.76 3.47
N LEU A 7 5.24 -6.61 3.65
CA LEU A 7 4.59 -5.30 3.78
C LEU A 7 4.01 -4.79 2.44
N HIS A 8 4.57 -5.21 1.31
CA HIS A 8 4.08 -4.83 -0.02
C HIS A 8 2.88 -5.68 -0.49
N VAL A 9 2.52 -6.72 0.26
CA VAL A 9 1.45 -7.65 -0.10
C VAL A 9 0.32 -7.52 0.91
N VAL A 10 -0.87 -7.22 0.41
CA VAL A 10 -2.12 -7.27 1.18
C VAL A 10 -2.80 -8.61 0.82
N PRO A 11 -2.79 -9.60 1.72
CA PRO A 11 -3.60 -10.80 1.54
C PRO A 11 -5.08 -10.41 1.72
N ASP A 12 -5.96 -11.12 1.04
CA ASP A 12 -7.43 -11.04 1.20
C ASP A 12 -8.18 -9.84 0.61
N THR A 13 -7.52 -8.81 0.09
CA THR A 13 -8.23 -7.71 -0.58
C THR A 13 -7.52 -7.23 -1.84
N ALA A 14 -8.12 -7.48 -3.01
CA ALA A 14 -7.78 -6.80 -4.24
C ALA A 14 -8.49 -5.43 -4.24
N ALA A 15 -7.98 -4.49 -3.45
CA ALA A 15 -8.55 -3.14 -3.39
C ALA A 15 -8.39 -2.49 -4.76
N SER A 16 -9.49 -2.17 -5.44
CA SER A 16 -9.45 -1.37 -6.66
C SER A 16 -9.19 0.10 -6.32
N SER A 17 -8.82 0.93 -7.28
CA SER A 17 -8.71 2.39 -7.06
C SER A 17 -9.97 3.05 -6.50
N ASP A 18 -11.13 2.43 -6.72
CA ASP A 18 -12.42 2.82 -6.13
C ASP A 18 -12.53 2.50 -4.63
N ASP A 19 -11.88 1.42 -4.18
CA ASP A 19 -11.87 1.03 -2.77
C ASP A 19 -10.85 1.87 -1.97
N LEU A 20 -9.86 2.47 -2.65
CA LEU A 20 -8.82 3.31 -2.07
C LEU A 20 -9.38 4.70 -1.66
N THR A 21 -10.10 4.69 -0.55
CA THR A 21 -10.66 5.87 0.11
C THR A 21 -9.65 6.55 1.03
N ASP A 22 -9.86 7.84 1.31
CA ASP A 22 -8.99 8.61 2.20
C ASP A 22 -9.16 8.14 3.65
N GLY A 23 -8.07 7.70 4.27
CA GLY A 23 -8.06 7.15 5.62
C GLY A 23 -8.30 5.64 5.70
N LEU A 24 -8.34 4.92 4.57
CA LEU A 24 -8.42 3.47 4.58
C LEU A 24 -7.15 2.88 5.20
N GLU A 25 -7.32 1.93 6.11
CA GLU A 25 -6.25 1.14 6.71
C GLU A 25 -6.39 -0.31 6.25
N LEU A 26 -5.37 -0.87 5.59
CA LEU A 26 -5.34 -2.28 5.20
C LEU A 26 -4.24 -3.04 5.94
N ASP A 27 -4.57 -4.26 6.37
CA ASP A 27 -3.62 -5.19 6.94
C ASP A 27 -2.71 -5.79 5.88
N THR A 28 -1.41 -5.93 6.20
CA THR A 28 -0.41 -6.52 5.30
C THR A 28 -0.05 -7.94 5.73
N LEU A 29 0.55 -8.70 4.80
CA LEU A 29 1.01 -10.07 5.04
C LEU A 29 2.11 -10.16 6.11
N LEU A 30 2.74 -9.04 6.43
CA LEU A 30 3.80 -8.97 7.44
C LEU A 30 3.28 -9.33 8.83
N GLY A 31 2.00 -9.06 9.11
CA GLY A 31 1.36 -9.37 10.38
C GLY A 31 1.89 -8.52 11.54
N GLY A 32 0.97 -7.95 12.32
CA GLY A 32 1.29 -7.20 13.52
C GLY A 32 1.24 -5.69 13.31
N LYS A 33 0.07 -5.07 13.55
CA LYS A 33 -0.19 -3.62 13.66
C LYS A 33 0.41 -2.71 12.56
N GLN A 34 0.93 -3.29 11.49
CA GLN A 34 1.55 -2.60 10.37
C GLN A 34 0.53 -2.49 9.24
N HIS A 35 -0.41 -1.56 9.45
CA HIS A 35 -1.47 -1.23 8.52
C HIS A 35 -0.98 -0.19 7.50
N LEU A 36 -1.26 -0.42 6.22
CA LEU A 36 -1.05 0.59 5.18
C LEU A 36 -2.16 1.61 5.25
N LYS A 37 -1.79 2.88 5.36
CA LYS A 37 -2.72 4.01 5.34
C LYS A 37 -2.82 4.56 3.93
N PHE A 38 -4.00 4.56 3.36
CA PHE A 38 -4.24 5.14 2.04
C PHE A 38 -4.83 6.54 2.21
N ARG A 39 -4.32 7.49 1.43
CA ARG A 39 -4.85 8.85 1.35
C ARG A 39 -5.13 9.22 -0.07
N ARG A 40 -6.37 9.55 -0.39
CA ARG A 40 -6.77 9.96 -1.73
C ARG A 40 -6.77 11.49 -1.83
N SER A 41 -5.96 12.02 -2.75
CA SER A 41 -5.95 13.45 -3.06
C SER A 41 -7.00 13.79 -4.12
N LYS A 42 -7.38 15.07 -4.20
CA LYS A 42 -8.40 15.60 -5.14
C LYS A 42 -8.05 15.45 -6.62
N LYS A 43 -6.82 15.03 -6.96
CA LYS A 43 -6.34 14.83 -8.34
C LYS A 43 -6.24 13.34 -8.73
N ASP A 44 -7.02 12.48 -8.09
CA ASP A 44 -6.92 11.01 -8.23
C ASP A 44 -5.55 10.42 -7.83
N ALA A 45 -4.71 11.22 -7.19
CA ALA A 45 -3.44 10.79 -6.65
C ALA A 45 -3.66 10.12 -5.30
N VAL A 46 -3.49 8.81 -5.24
CA VAL A 46 -3.50 8.05 -3.97
C VAL A 46 -2.08 8.03 -3.40
N LYS A 47 -1.95 8.29 -2.10
CA LYS A 47 -0.73 8.15 -1.33
C LYS A 47 -0.87 6.97 -0.38
N ILE A 48 0.19 6.18 -0.25
CA ILE A 48 0.25 5.04 0.65
C ILE A 48 1.31 5.35 1.71
N ASP A 49 0.89 5.47 2.95
CA ASP A 49 1.73 5.64 4.12
C ASP A 49 1.96 4.26 4.76
N ALA A 50 3.20 3.79 4.76
CA ALA A 50 3.58 2.57 5.46
C ALA A 50 4.10 2.86 6.88
N PRO A 51 3.79 1.98 7.86
CA PRO A 51 4.29 2.07 9.23
C PRO A 51 5.76 1.60 9.27
N GLY A 52 6.68 2.54 9.09
CA GLY A 52 8.11 2.23 9.01
C GLY A 52 9.05 3.32 9.49
N GLY A 53 8.60 4.12 10.46
CA GLY A 53 9.40 5.17 11.07
C GLY A 53 9.92 6.20 10.06
N GLU A 54 11.02 6.87 10.37
CA GLU A 54 11.62 7.93 9.54
C GLU A 54 12.13 7.45 8.17
N LYS A 55 12.33 6.14 8.00
CA LYS A 55 12.80 5.56 6.73
C LYS A 55 11.66 5.22 5.77
N SER A 56 10.43 5.13 6.28
CA SER A 56 9.24 4.98 5.46
C SER A 56 8.84 6.35 4.91
N LYS A 57 8.79 6.43 3.59
CA LYS A 57 8.28 7.62 2.89
C LYS A 57 6.91 7.28 2.30
N PRO A 58 5.97 8.25 2.27
CA PRO A 58 4.73 8.07 1.54
C PRO A 58 5.03 7.69 0.09
N ALA A 59 4.40 6.62 -0.38
CA ALA A 59 4.49 6.21 -1.77
C ALA A 59 3.33 6.82 -2.56
N LEU A 60 3.63 7.38 -3.73
CA LEU A 60 2.60 7.88 -4.64
C LEU A 60 2.16 6.75 -5.57
N LEU A 61 0.85 6.60 -5.75
CA LEU A 61 0.28 5.71 -6.75
C LEU A 61 0.47 6.32 -8.14
N LEU A 62 1.30 5.68 -8.97
CA LEU A 62 1.56 6.06 -10.35
C LEU A 62 0.57 5.40 -11.30
N LYS A 63 0.28 4.12 -11.05
CA LYS A 63 -0.64 3.35 -11.90
C LYS A 63 -1.52 2.41 -11.05
N PRO A 64 -2.79 2.76 -10.85
CA PRO A 64 -3.76 1.85 -10.28
C PRO A 64 -4.16 0.72 -11.23
N ASP A 65 -4.79 -0.32 -10.68
CA ASP A 65 -5.64 -1.28 -11.38
C ASP A 65 -4.95 -2.08 -12.49
N VAL A 66 -3.70 -2.47 -12.28
CA VAL A 66 -3.03 -3.41 -13.19
C VAL A 66 -3.59 -4.81 -12.90
N ALA A 67 -4.53 -5.24 -13.73
CA ALA A 67 -5.13 -6.56 -13.64
C ALA A 67 -4.09 -7.66 -13.84
N ALA A 68 -3.83 -8.43 -12.79
CA ALA A 68 -2.91 -9.55 -12.78
C ALA A 68 -3.69 -10.83 -12.45
N CYS A 69 -4.38 -11.40 -13.44
CA CYS A 69 -5.21 -12.60 -13.32
C CYS A 69 -6.31 -12.49 -12.25
N LYS A 70 -5.98 -12.83 -11.00
CA LYS A 70 -6.89 -12.85 -9.83
C LYS A 70 -6.49 -11.83 -8.76
N THR A 71 -5.54 -10.95 -9.06
CA THR A 71 -5.06 -9.90 -8.16
C THR A 71 -5.00 -8.57 -8.89
N VAL A 72 -4.99 -7.48 -8.12
CA VAL A 72 -4.79 -6.13 -8.62
C VAL A 72 -3.42 -5.65 -8.17
N VAL A 73 -2.60 -5.20 -9.13
CA VAL A 73 -1.28 -4.62 -8.84
C VAL A 73 -1.37 -3.10 -8.97
N HIS A 74 -0.90 -2.43 -7.94
CA HIS A 74 -0.79 -0.97 -7.88
C HIS A 74 0.69 -0.60 -7.97
N VAL A 75 1.06 0.21 -8.95
CA VAL A 75 2.45 0.67 -9.13
C VAL A 75 2.66 1.95 -8.34
N ILE A 76 3.63 1.91 -7.44
CA ILE A 76 4.01 3.04 -6.59
C ILE A 76 5.44 3.52 -6.88
N ASP A 77 5.68 4.80 -6.64
CA ASP A 77 6.99 5.44 -6.89
C ASP A 77 8.04 5.16 -5.80
N THR A 78 7.59 4.76 -4.61
CA THR A 78 8.45 4.64 -3.42
C THR A 78 8.36 3.24 -2.82
N VAL A 79 9.49 2.68 -2.40
CA VAL A 79 9.54 1.40 -1.69
C VAL A 79 9.06 1.56 -0.25
N LEU A 80 8.14 0.69 0.19
CA LEU A 80 7.65 0.66 1.56
C LEU A 80 8.60 -0.13 2.45
N VAL A 81 9.17 0.50 3.48
CA VAL A 81 10.13 -0.14 4.38
C VAL A 81 9.46 -0.32 5.75
N PRO A 82 9.37 -1.53 6.31
CA PRO A 82 8.85 -1.74 7.67
C PRO A 82 9.85 -1.26 8.71
N ASP A 83 9.34 -0.79 9.86
CA ASP A 83 10.18 -0.46 11.02
C ASP A 83 10.71 -1.76 11.63
N THR A 84 11.99 -1.77 12.02
CA THR A 84 12.70 -2.95 12.56
C THR A 84 12.45 -3.16 14.04
#